data_AF-A0A2S0I4T2-F1
#
_entry.id   AF-A0A2S0I4T2-F1
#
_cell.length_a   1.000
_cell.length_b   1.000
_cell.length_c   1.000
_cell.angle_alpha   90.00
_cell.angle_beta   90.00
_cell.angle_gamma   90.00
#
_symmetry.space_group_name_H-M   'P 1'
#
loop_
_entity.id
_entity.type
_entity.pdbx_description
1 polymer ?
#
loop_
_entity_poly.entity_id
_entity_poly.type
_entity_poly.pdbx_seq_one_letter_code
_entity_poly.pdbx_strand_id
1 'polypeptide(L)'
;MDIQEQIAVVVHTISHQGGRIDALNTALLSMLHLAKNSPGLREAIEAQLEQNYSGLLARSENPQYVAGFESVRDMVLTALK
;
A
#
# COMPACT_ATOMS: atom_id res chain seq x y z
N MET A 1 -10.70 14.42 -29.86
CA MET A 1 -9.56 14.63 -28.97
C MET A 1 -8.39 13.91 -29.59
N ASP A 2 -7.31 14.63 -29.87
CA ASP A 2 -6.12 14.09 -30.52
C ASP A 2 -5.45 13.02 -29.63
N ILE A 3 -4.74 12.06 -30.23
CA ILE A 3 -4.07 10.97 -29.50
C ILE A 3 -3.02 11.54 -28.54
N GLN A 4 -2.33 12.62 -28.91
CA GLN A 4 -1.36 13.29 -28.05
C GLN A 4 -2.03 13.93 -26.82
N GLU A 5 -3.22 14.51 -26.98
CA GLU A 5 -4.01 15.06 -25.87
C GLU A 5 -4.46 13.96 -24.90
N GLN A 6 -4.86 12.78 -25.41
CA GLN A 6 -5.20 11.63 -24.57
C GLN A 6 -4.01 11.15 -23.73
N ILE A 7 -2.82 11.04 -24.34
CA ILE A 7 -1.59 10.64 -23.63
C ILE A 7 -1.24 11.67 -22.56
N ALA A 8 -1.33 12.97 -22.87
CA ALA A 8 -1.04 14.03 -21.90
C ALA A 8 -1.96 13.97 -20.67
N VAL A 9 -3.26 13.73 -20.86
CA VAL A 9 -4.23 13.56 -19.76
C VAL A 9 -3.91 12.34 -18.91
N VAL A 10 -3.54 11.21 -19.54
CA VAL A 10 -3.13 10.00 -18.82
C VAL A 10 -1.87 10.24 -18.00
N VAL A 11 -0.83 10.85 -18.58
CA VAL A 11 0.43 11.16 -17.88
C VAL A 11 0.20 12.12 -16.72
N HIS A 12 -0.61 13.17 -16.93
CA HIS A 12 -0.98 14.11 -15.87
C HIS A 12 -1.71 13.41 -14.72
N THR A 13 -2.68 12.53 -15.05
CA THR A 13 -3.44 11.77 -14.07
C THR A 13 -2.54 10.83 -13.27
N ILE A 14 -1.65 10.09 -13.95
CA ILE A 14 -0.68 9.19 -13.30
C ILE A 14 0.26 10.00 -12.39
N SER A 15 0.78 11.13 -12.84
CA SER A 15 1.69 11.97 -12.04
C SER A 15 0.99 12.54 -10.80
N HIS A 16 -0.24 13.05 -10.95
CA HIS A 16 -1.00 13.62 -9.85
C HIS A 16 -1.42 12.54 -8.83
N GLN A 17 -1.89 11.39 -9.31
CA GLN A 17 -2.22 10.26 -8.44
C GLN A 17 -0.98 9.70 -7.75
N GLY A 18 0.16 9.63 -8.45
CA GLY A 18 1.46 9.24 -7.89
C GLY A 18 1.86 10.11 -6.70
N GLY A 19 1.84 11.43 -6.85
CA GLY A 19 2.18 12.35 -5.74
C GLY A 19 1.24 12.22 -4.53
N ARG A 20 -0.04 11.91 -4.75
CA ARG A 20 -1.00 11.63 -3.66
C ARG A 20 -0.72 10.30 -2.97
N ILE A 21 -0.32 9.27 -3.72
CA ILE A 21 0.05 7.96 -3.18
C ILE A 21 1.33 8.09 -2.34
N ASP A 22 2.32 8.85 -2.80
CA ASP A 22 3.57 9.09 -2.06
C ASP A 22 3.32 9.82 -0.73
N ALA A 23 2.45 10.83 -0.74
CA ALA A 23 2.04 11.53 0.48
C ALA A 23 1.31 10.60 1.46
N LEU A 24 0.41 9.75 0.95
CA LEU A 24 -0.31 8.75 1.76
C LEU A 24 0.67 7.75 2.39
N ASN A 25 1.62 7.23 1.59
CA ASN A 25 2.65 6.31 2.06
C ASN A 25 3.50 6.95 3.16
N THR A 26 3.90 8.22 2.99
CA THR A 26 4.67 8.97 3.99
C THR A 26 3.91 9.14 5.30
N ALA A 27 2.62 9.48 5.22
CA ALA A 27 1.75 9.60 6.39
C ALA A 27 1.60 8.25 7.12
N LEU A 28 1.36 7.18 6.37
CA LEU A 28 1.26 5.82 6.93
C LEU A 28 2.57 5.41 7.62
N LEU A 29 3.72 5.59 6.98
CA LEU A 29 5.03 5.28 7.56
C LEU A 29 5.29 6.07 8.85
N SER A 30 4.90 7.34 8.90
CA SER A 30 5.02 8.17 10.10
C SER A 30 4.22 7.61 11.27
N MET A 31 3.00 7.12 11.00
CA MET A 31 2.15 6.47 12.02
C MET A 31 2.73 5.13 12.46
N LEU A 32 3.27 4.33 11.54
CA LEU A 32 3.89 3.04 11.85
C LEU A 32 5.15 3.20 12.71
N HIS A 33 5.95 4.24 12.48
CA HIS A 33 7.08 4.57 13.35
C HIS A 33 6.67 4.95 14.79
N LEU A 34 5.46 5.47 14.99
CA LEU A 34 4.92 5.69 16.34
C LEU A 34 4.42 4.36 16.93
N ALA A 35 3.74 3.54 16.12
CA ALA A 35 3.19 2.26 16.52
C ALA A 35 4.26 1.23 16.92
N LYS A 36 5.45 1.25 16.29
CA LYS A 36 6.53 0.28 16.57
C LYS A 36 6.98 0.25 18.04
N ASN A 37 6.84 1.37 18.74
CA ASN A 37 7.19 1.48 20.16
C ASN A 37 6.08 1.00 21.11
N SER A 38 4.95 0.54 20.55
CA SER A 38 3.79 0.01 21.28
C SER A 38 3.58 -1.46 20.92
N PRO A 39 4.14 -2.42 21.69
CA PRO A 39 4.16 -3.84 21.32
C PRO A 39 2.80 -4.42 20.94
N GLY A 40 1.75 -4.16 21.75
CA GLY A 40 0.41 -4.66 21.46
C GLY A 40 -0.21 -4.09 20.18
N LEU A 41 0.13 -2.84 19.81
CA LEU A 41 -0.35 -2.25 18.56
C LEU A 41 0.40 -2.82 17.36
N ARG A 42 1.72 -3.01 17.50
CA ARG A 42 2.53 -3.67 16.46
C ARG A 42 2.01 -5.08 16.17
N GLU A 43 1.85 -5.90 17.19
CA GLU A 43 1.34 -7.27 17.04
C GLU A 43 -0.05 -7.31 16.41
N ALA A 44 -0.95 -6.39 16.81
CA ALA A 44 -2.27 -6.28 16.20
C ALA A 44 -2.21 -5.93 14.71
N ILE A 45 -1.29 -5.04 14.30
CA ILE A 45 -1.10 -4.69 12.89
C ILE A 45 -0.55 -5.89 12.10
N GLU A 46 0.45 -6.58 12.63
CA GLU A 46 1.04 -7.78 12.01
C GLU A 46 -0.03 -8.88 11.81
N ALA A 47 -0.81 -9.17 12.86
CA ALA A 47 -1.88 -10.17 12.81
C ALA A 47 -2.99 -9.79 11.80
N GLN A 48 -3.38 -8.51 11.74
CA GLN A 48 -4.39 -8.05 10.79
C GLN A 48 -3.90 -8.14 9.34
N LEU A 49 -2.61 -7.85 9.09
CA LEU A 49 -2.00 -8.00 7.78
C LEU A 49 -1.98 -9.45 7.31
N GLU A 50 -1.61 -10.38 8.20
CA GLU A 50 -1.62 -11.81 7.92
C GLU A 50 -3.03 -12.31 7.62
N GLN A 51 -4.02 -11.96 8.46
CA GLN A 51 -5.42 -12.31 8.24
C GLN A 51 -5.93 -11.81 6.87
N ASN A 52 -5.61 -10.57 6.51
CA ASN A 52 -6.00 -9.99 5.23
C ASN A 52 -5.35 -10.75 4.06
N TYR A 53 -4.05 -11.05 4.17
CA TYR A 53 -3.32 -11.80 3.14
C TYR A 53 -3.92 -13.19 2.93
N SER A 54 -4.17 -13.94 4.01
CA SER A 54 -4.83 -15.25 3.93
C SER A 54 -6.21 -15.15 3.29
N GLY A 55 -6.97 -14.10 3.62
CA GLY A 55 -8.27 -13.82 3.00
C GLY A 55 -8.19 -13.56 1.49
N LEU A 56 -7.17 -12.83 1.04
CA LEU A 56 -6.93 -12.58 -0.39
C LEU A 56 -6.60 -13.86 -1.15
N LEU A 57 -5.71 -14.68 -0.59
CA LEU A 57 -5.36 -15.97 -1.20
C LEU A 57 -6.57 -16.91 -1.29
N ALA A 58 -7.40 -16.96 -0.24
CA ALA A 58 -8.60 -17.81 -0.20
C ALA A 58 -9.66 -17.43 -1.24
N ARG A 59 -9.74 -16.15 -1.63
CA ARG A 59 -10.70 -15.65 -2.62
C ARG A 59 -10.25 -15.84 -4.07
N SER A 60 -9.06 -16.39 -4.31
CA SER A 60 -8.44 -16.49 -5.64
C SER A 60 -8.39 -15.12 -6.34
N GLU A 61 -8.00 -14.08 -5.58
CA GLU A 61 -7.87 -12.72 -6.11
C GLU A 61 -6.85 -12.66 -7.26
N ASN A 62 -6.98 -11.64 -8.10
CA ASN A 62 -6.08 -11.43 -9.22
C ASN A 62 -4.60 -11.43 -8.76
N PRO A 63 -3.68 -12.19 -9.39
CA PRO A 63 -2.27 -12.26 -8.99
C PRO A 63 -1.57 -10.90 -8.90
N GLN A 64 -1.92 -9.94 -9.75
CA GLN A 64 -1.36 -8.59 -9.70
C GLN A 64 -1.81 -7.82 -8.45
N TYR A 65 -3.05 -8.04 -8.03
CA TYR A 65 -3.58 -7.45 -6.81
C TYR A 65 -2.90 -8.06 -5.57
N VAL A 66 -2.73 -9.39 -5.56
CA VAL A 66 -2.02 -10.10 -4.49
C VAL A 66 -0.58 -9.60 -4.37
N ALA A 67 0.15 -9.48 -5.48
CA ALA A 67 1.52 -8.97 -5.49
C ALA A 67 1.60 -7.50 -5.01
N GLY A 68 0.63 -6.67 -5.39
CA GLY A 68 0.54 -5.29 -4.89
C GLY A 68 0.33 -5.24 -3.38
N PHE A 69 -0.54 -6.10 -2.84
CA PHE A 69 -0.75 -6.22 -1.40
C PHE A 69 0.51 -6.71 -0.67
N GLU A 70 1.20 -7.72 -1.20
CA GLU A 70 2.46 -8.23 -0.63
C GLU A 70 3.52 -7.14 -0.52
N SER A 71 3.70 -6.35 -1.59
CA SER A 71 4.65 -5.23 -1.59
C SER A 71 4.34 -4.22 -0.47
N VAL A 72 3.07 -3.86 -0.28
CA VAL A 72 2.66 -2.94 0.79
C VAL A 72 2.84 -3.57 2.16
N ARG A 73 2.44 -4.83 2.34
CA ARG A 73 2.61 -5.58 3.60
C ARG A 73 4.08 -5.57 4.03
N ASP A 74 4.99 -5.88 3.11
CA ASP A 74 6.42 -5.98 3.43
C ASP A 74 7.02 -4.61 3.79
N MET A 75 6.55 -3.51 3.19
CA MET A 75 6.89 -2.15 3.61
C MET A 75 6.41 -1.84 5.03
N VAL A 76 5.17 -2.21 5.36
CA VAL A 76 4.60 -2.01 6.71
C VAL A 76 5.38 -2.81 7.75
N LEU A 77 5.63 -4.09 7.50
CA LEU A 77 6.42 -4.95 8.38
C LEU A 77 7.84 -4.44 8.57
N THR A 78 8.42 -3.81 7.55
CA THR A 78 9.75 -3.18 7.66
C THR A 78 9.71 -1.94 8.54
N ALA A 79 8.68 -1.11 8.44
CA ALA A 79 8.53 0.10 9.26
C ALA A 79 8.22 -0.18 10.75
N LEU A 80 7.65 -1.36 11.04
CA LEU A 80 7.36 -1.83 12.40
C LEU A 80 8.54 -2.51 13.11
N LYS A 81 9.62 -2.84 12.36
CA LYS A 81 10.88 -3.34 12.93
C LYS A 81 11.69 -2.21 13.55
#